data_AF-A0A645ABY3-F1
#
_entry.id   AF-A0A645ABY3-F1
#
_cell.length_a   1.000
_cell.length_b   1.000
_cell.length_c   1.000
_cell.angle_alpha   90.00
_cell.angle_beta   90.00
_cell.angle_gamma   90.00
#
_symmetry.space_group_name_H-M   'P 1'
#
loop_
_entity.id
_entity.type
_entity.pdbx_description
1 polymer ?
#
loop_
_entity_poly.entity_id
_entity_poly.type
_entity_poly.pdbx_seq_one_letter_code
_entity_poly.pdbx_strand_id
1 'polypeptide(L)'
;MAVDDVLRFEREYLEFLRRNTALLTTIRDSGKLDDETKAGLEKALADFRQEFRTSEGKPLGTEPEPKKIGDEDVEHEQIVVKKA
;
A
#
# COMPACT_ATOMS: atom_id res chain seq x y z
N MET A 1 -11.64 1.60 -5.67
CA MET A 1 -10.77 1.63 -6.85
C MET A 1 -11.06 0.38 -7.65
N ALA A 2 -11.11 0.44 -8.98
CA ALA A 2 -11.24 -0.78 -9.79
C ALA A 2 -10.00 -1.67 -9.59
N VAL A 3 -10.17 -3.00 -9.66
CA VAL A 3 -9.06 -3.97 -9.52
C VAL A 3 -7.96 -3.70 -10.57
N ASP A 4 -8.36 -3.27 -11.76
CA ASP A 4 -7.46 -2.91 -12.85
C ASP A 4 -6.53 -1.72 -12.51
N ASP A 5 -7.01 -0.77 -11.70
CA ASP A 5 -6.24 0.40 -11.29
C ASP A 5 -5.20 0.08 -10.20
N VAL A 6 -5.30 -1.07 -9.51
CA VAL A 6 -4.40 -1.45 -8.40
C VAL A 6 -2.95 -1.52 -8.86
N LEU A 7 -2.67 -2.22 -9.96
CA LEU A 7 -1.31 -2.42 -10.44
C LEU A 7 -0.69 -1.12 -10.94
N ARG A 8 -1.50 -0.25 -11.55
CA ARG A 8 -1.06 1.08 -11.98
C ARG A 8 -0.78 1.96 -10.77
N PHE A 9 -1.69 1.99 -9.79
CA PHE A 9 -1.54 2.72 -8.55
C PHE A 9 -0.25 2.33 -7.82
N GLU A 10 0.03 1.03 -7.67
CA GLU A 10 1.24 0.55 -7.02
C GLU A 10 2.50 1.00 -7.76
N ARG A 11 2.55 0.84 -9.09
CA ARG A 11 3.69 1.27 -9.90
C ARG A 11 3.98 2.75 -9.77
N GLU A 12 2.94 3.57 -9.89
CA GLU A 12 3.02 5.04 -9.80
C GLU A 12 3.42 5.47 -8.37
N TYR A 13 2.86 4.83 -7.34
CA TYR A 13 3.22 5.12 -5.95
C TYR A 13 4.68 4.75 -5.67
N LEU A 14 5.16 3.59 -6.15
CA LEU A 14 6.57 3.21 -6.05
C LEU A 14 7.48 4.18 -6.82
N GLU A 15 7.05 4.68 -7.97
CA GLU A 15 7.80 5.73 -8.68
C GLU A 15 7.83 7.05 -7.89
N PHE A 16 6.68 7.47 -7.35
CA PHE A 16 6.57 8.65 -6.50
C PHE A 16 7.51 8.55 -5.30
N LEU A 17 7.53 7.40 -4.61
CA LEU A 17 8.43 7.15 -3.49
C LEU A 17 9.91 7.22 -3.92
N ARG A 18 10.27 6.68 -5.10
CA ARG A 18 11.65 6.75 -5.61
C ARG A 18 12.09 8.17 -5.95
N ARG A 19 11.19 9.00 -6.46
CA ARG A 19 11.52 10.37 -6.92
C ARG A 19 11.46 11.39 -5.79
N ASN A 20 10.57 11.19 -4.81
CA ASN A 20 10.26 12.20 -3.79
C ASN A 20 10.77 11.84 -2.39
N THR A 21 11.20 10.59 -2.15
CA THR A 21 11.58 10.15 -0.81
C THR A 21 12.87 9.32 -0.80
N ALA A 22 13.55 9.31 0.34
CA ALA A 22 14.65 8.38 0.61
C ALA A 22 14.21 7.09 1.30
N LEU A 23 12.90 6.90 1.56
CA LEU A 23 12.37 5.81 2.38
C LEU A 23 12.73 4.43 1.83
N LEU A 24 12.63 4.24 0.52
CA LEU A 24 13.01 2.97 -0.12
C LEU A 24 14.51 2.68 0.02
N THR A 25 15.35 3.73 0.03
CA THR A 25 16.79 3.61 0.28
C THR A 25 17.07 3.23 1.73
N THR A 26 16.36 3.85 2.68
CA THR A 26 16.44 3.54 4.11
C THR A 26 16.05 2.08 4.36
N ILE A 27 14.93 1.60 3.80
CA ILE A 27 14.48 0.21 3.95
C ILE A 27 15.52 -0.75 3.38
N ARG A 28 16.10 -0.42 2.22
CA ARG A 28 17.15 -1.23 1.59
C ARG A 28 18.39 -1.34 2.47
N ASP A 29 18.79 -0.25 3.13
CA ASP A 29 20.01 -0.19 3.96
C ASP A 29 19.80 -0.80 5.34
N SER A 30 18.69 -0.46 6.02
CA SER A 30 18.37 -0.96 7.36
C SER A 30 17.86 -2.40 7.36
N GLY A 31 17.26 -2.84 6.25
CA GLY A 31 16.53 -4.11 6.16
C GLY A 31 15.27 -4.15 7.03
N LYS A 32 14.84 -3.00 7.58
CA LYS A 32 13.76 -2.88 8.56
C LYS A 32 12.75 -1.83 8.12
N LEU A 33 11.50 -2.09 8.49
CA LEU A 33 10.40 -1.15 8.33
C LEU A 33 10.09 -0.52 9.70
N ASP A 34 10.99 0.34 10.18
CA ASP A 34 10.87 1.04 11.46
C ASP A 34 9.69 2.03 11.45
N ASP A 35 9.20 2.41 12.63
CA ASP A 35 7.98 3.24 12.75
C ASP A 35 8.09 4.61 12.09
N GLU A 36 9.28 5.21 12.06
CA GLU A 36 9.53 6.46 11.31
C GLU A 36 9.36 6.26 9.80
N THR A 37 9.85 5.12 9.28
CA THR A 37 9.71 4.78 7.86
C THR A 37 8.25 4.49 7.51
N LYS A 38 7.52 3.81 8.40
CA LYS A 38 6.07 3.60 8.24
C LYS A 38 5.32 4.93 8.19
N ALA A 39 5.54 5.82 9.16
CA ALA A 39 4.90 7.12 9.19
C ALA A 39 5.21 7.95 7.93
N GLY A 40 6.46 7.86 7.43
CA GLY A 40 6.86 8.48 6.17
C GLY A 40 6.09 7.91 4.96
N LEU A 41 5.92 6.58 4.89
CA LEU A 41 5.16 5.93 3.82
C LEU A 41 3.68 6.32 3.88
N GLU A 42 3.08 6.34 5.07
CA GLU A 42 1.68 6.75 5.27
C GLU A 42 1.45 8.20 4.84
N LYS A 43 2.38 9.09 5.17
CA LYS A 43 2.33 10.47 4.71
C LYS A 43 2.45 10.57 3.19
N ALA A 44 3.46 9.94 2.60
CA ALA A 44 3.65 9.90 1.14
C ALA A 44 2.43 9.30 0.42
N LEU A 45 1.75 8.33 1.05
CA LEU A 45 0.53 7.74 0.53
C LEU A 45 -0.63 8.74 0.58
N ALA A 46 -0.78 9.51 1.66
CA ALA A 46 -1.81 10.53 1.78
C ALA A 46 -1.65 11.62 0.70
N ASP A 47 -0.42 12.10 0.50
CA ASP A 47 -0.08 13.07 -0.56
C ASP A 47 -0.38 12.49 -1.95
N PHE A 48 0.13 11.29 -2.25
CA PHE A 48 -0.07 10.64 -3.55
C PHE A 48 -1.54 10.38 -3.88
N ARG A 49 -2.37 10.03 -2.90
CA ARG A 49 -3.82 9.82 -3.09
C ARG A 49 -4.54 11.07 -3.59
N GLN A 50 -4.06 12.27 -3.26
CA GLN A 50 -4.65 13.53 -3.74
C GLN A 50 -4.33 13.77 -5.23
N GLU A 51 -3.14 13.35 -5.67
CA GLU A 51 -2.66 13.53 -7.04
C GLU A 51 -3.16 12.43 -7.98
N PHE A 52 -3.32 11.20 -7.49
CA PHE A 52 -3.73 10.07 -8.32
C PHE A 52 -5.16 10.22 -8.86
N ARG A 53 -5.34 9.81 -10.11
CA ARG A 53 -6.64 9.75 -10.79
C ARG A 53 -6.87 8.34 -11.32
N THR A 54 -8.04 7.77 -11.01
CA THR A 54 -8.42 6.44 -11.51
C THR A 54 -8.64 6.47 -13.02
N SER A 55 -8.72 5.30 -13.66
CA SER A 55 -8.95 5.22 -15.10
C SER A 55 -10.32 5.78 -15.51
N GLU A 56 -11.26 5.85 -14.56
CA GLU A 56 -12.55 6.53 -14.70
C GLU A 56 -12.46 8.06 -14.53
N GLY A 57 -11.26 8.62 -14.34
CA GLY A 57 -11.04 10.07 -14.16
C GLY A 57 -11.47 10.61 -12.79
N LYS A 58 -11.83 9.73 -11.83
CA LYS A 58 -12.27 10.13 -10.49
C LYS A 58 -11.07 10.23 -9.53
N PRO A 59 -11.08 11.15 -8.56
CA PRO A 59 -10.09 11.16 -7.50
C PRO A 59 -10.22 9.92 -6.62
N LEU A 60 -9.09 9.41 -6.14
CA LEU A 60 -9.06 8.25 -5.26
C LEU A 60 -9.71 8.62 -3.90
N GLY A 61 -10.67 7.82 -3.43
CA GLY A 61 -11.37 8.05 -2.15
C GLY A 61 -12.78 8.64 -2.25
N THR A 62 -13.29 8.89 -3.46
CA THR A 62 -14.73 9.18 -3.69
C THR A 62 -15.57 7.90 -3.86
N GLU A 63 -14.92 6.73 -3.87
CA GLU A 63 -15.63 5.46 -3.91
C GLU A 63 -16.18 5.10 -2.52
N PRO A 64 -17.37 4.49 -2.45
CA PRO A 64 -17.92 4.02 -1.17
C PRO A 64 -16.90 3.12 -0.50
N GLU A 65 -16.66 3.34 0.80
CA GLU A 65 -15.73 2.52 1.57
C GLU A 65 -16.10 1.04 1.35
N PRO A 66 -15.18 0.20 0.85
CA PRO A 66 -15.45 -1.22 0.74
C PRO A 66 -15.83 -1.71 2.13
N LYS A 67 -16.96 -2.42 2.24
CA LYS A 67 -17.38 -3.03 3.50
C LYS A 67 -16.19 -3.82 4.03
N LYS A 68 -15.65 -3.40 5.17
CA LYS A 68 -14.63 -4.18 5.88
C LYS A 68 -15.21 -5.57 6.08
N ILE A 69 -14.57 -6.57 5.50
CA ILE A 69 -14.80 -7.95 5.88
C ILE A 69 -14.44 -8.01 7.38
N GLY A 70 -15.38 -8.47 8.21
CA GLY A 70 -15.14 -8.58 9.65
C GLY A 70 -13.97 -9.52 9.90
N ASP A 71 -13.20 -9.25 10.97
CA ASP A 71 -12.04 -10.06 11.38
C ASP A 71 -12.39 -11.57 11.48
N GLU A 72 -13.67 -11.88 11.72
CA GLU A 72 -14.28 -13.21 11.79
C GLU A 72 -14.23 -14.01 10.47
N ASP A 73 -14.04 -13.36 9.32
CA ASP A 73 -14.08 -13.99 7.98
C ASP A 73 -12.67 -14.09 7.35
N VAL A 74 -11.64 -13.66 8.09
CA VAL A 74 -10.23 -13.79 7.68
C VAL A 74 -9.66 -15.12 8.21
N GLU A 75 -9.96 -16.23 7.55
CA GLU A 75 -9.31 -17.51 7.86
C GLU A 75 -7.87 -17.53 7.32
N HIS A 76 -6.88 -17.67 8.22
CA HIS A 76 -5.47 -17.81 7.89
C HIS A 76 -5.03 -19.26 8.21
N GLU A 77 -4.98 -20.12 7.20
CA GLU A 77 -4.43 -21.47 7.38
C GLU A 77 -2.89 -21.44 7.41
N GLN A 78 -2.33 -21.83 8.56
CA GLN A 78 -0.89 -22.02 8.74
C GLN A 78 -0.52 -23.50 8.53
N ILE A 79 0.23 -23.81 7.47
CA ILE A 79 0.75 -25.16 7.23
C ILE A 79 1.95 -25.40 8.15
N VAL A 80 1.78 -26.20 9.21
CA VAL A 80 2.89 -26.66 10.06
C VAL A 80 3.45 -27.98 9.54
N VAL A 81 4.70 -27.98 9.08
CA VAL A 81 5.43 -29.20 8.72
C VAL A 81 5.81 -29.92 10.02
N LYS A 82 5.17 -31.05 10.32
CA LYS A 82 5.63 -31.95 11.40
C LYS A 82 6.87 -32.70 10.93
N LYS A 83 7.98 -32.54 11.64
CA LYS A 83 9.22 -33.29 11.47
C LYS A 83 9.27 -34.38 12.55
N ALA A 84 9.15 -35.65 12.15
CA ALA A 84 9.74 -36.87 12.72
C ALA A 84 8.98 -38.10 12.18
#